data_AF-A0A2T6KS67-F1
#
_entry.id   AF-A0A2T6KS67-F1
#
_cell.length_a   1.000
_cell.length_b   1.000
_cell.length_c   1.000
_cell.angle_alpha   90.00
_cell.angle_beta   90.00
_cell.angle_gamma   90.00
#
_symmetry.space_group_name_H-M   'P 1'
#
loop_
_entity.id
_entity.type
_entity.pdbx_description
1 polymer ?
#
loop_
_entity_poly.entity_id
_entity_poly.type
_entity_poly.pdbx_seq_one_letter_code
_entity_poly.pdbx_strand_id
1 'polypeptide(L)'
;MFIRSVLTAAFCSGMLALPAVAQSFDCAMGPCVTATDCANIPHKVSFAIDRNQFVDAVDKRDPPRRKVTTVQTDARRFEAEPFILGDLRGFSVDAGRVMFVVQPNGNALYSDIARGHKRTGQCLVTK
;
A
#
# COMPACT_ATOMS: atom_id res chain seq x y z
N MET A 1 55.40 34.00 20.39
CA MET A 1 55.28 32.55 20.06
C MET A 1 53.80 32.27 19.89
N PHE A 2 53.38 31.91 18.67
CA PHE A 2 51.99 31.74 18.24
C PHE A 2 51.44 30.38 18.66
N ILE A 3 50.21 30.30 19.17
CA ILE A 3 49.34 29.13 18.95
C ILE A 3 47.90 29.62 18.71
N ARG A 4 47.41 29.37 17.50
CA ARG A 4 46.03 29.61 17.02
C ARG A 4 45.16 28.44 17.49
N SER A 5 44.07 28.71 18.20
CA SER A 5 43.04 27.71 18.49
C SER A 5 42.01 27.67 17.36
N VAL A 6 41.75 26.45 16.90
CA VAL A 6 41.02 26.08 15.68
C VAL A 6 39.51 26.09 15.93
N LEU A 7 38.75 26.80 15.09
CA LEU A 7 37.30 26.63 14.95
C LEU A 7 37.01 25.21 14.46
N THR A 8 36.24 24.45 15.22
CA THR A 8 35.66 23.19 14.73
C THR A 8 34.19 23.46 14.41
N ALA A 9 33.88 23.59 13.12
CA ALA A 9 32.52 23.72 12.62
C ALA A 9 31.83 22.35 12.68
N ALA A 10 30.80 22.23 13.52
CA ALA A 10 29.93 21.07 13.53
C ALA A 10 29.01 21.11 12.31
N PHE A 11 29.35 20.32 11.28
CA PHE A 11 28.45 20.00 10.18
C PHE A 11 27.32 19.11 10.69
N CYS A 12 26.19 19.71 11.00
CA CYS A 12 24.95 18.99 11.23
C CYS A 12 24.39 18.58 9.86
N SER A 13 24.74 17.39 9.40
CA SER A 13 24.19 16.79 8.17
C SER A 13 22.69 16.60 8.33
N GLY A 14 21.91 17.53 7.79
CA GLY A 14 20.47 17.39 7.63
C GLY A 14 20.18 16.21 6.69
N MET A 15 19.64 15.13 7.24
CA MET A 15 19.00 14.08 6.45
C MET A 15 17.82 14.71 5.70
N LEU A 16 17.99 14.94 4.40
CA LEU A 16 16.88 15.22 3.49
C LEU A 16 16.05 13.94 3.39
N ALA A 17 14.99 13.85 4.19
CA ALA A 17 13.96 12.83 4.02
C ALA A 17 13.29 13.08 2.66
N LEU A 18 13.62 12.25 1.67
CA LEU A 18 12.90 12.23 0.39
C LEU A 18 11.42 11.93 0.67
N PRO A 19 10.48 12.59 -0.03
CA PRO A 19 9.07 12.28 0.11
C PRO A 19 8.86 10.81 -0.26
N ALA A 20 8.25 10.04 0.65
CA ALA A 20 7.89 8.66 0.38
C ALA A 20 6.92 8.63 -0.81
N VAL A 21 7.32 7.97 -1.90
CA VAL A 21 6.46 7.74 -3.09
C VAL A 21 5.45 6.60 -2.83
N ALA A 22 5.43 6.10 -1.60
CA ALA A 22 4.44 5.16 -1.10
C ALA A 22 3.16 5.91 -0.71
N GLN A 23 2.04 5.51 -1.30
CA GLN A 23 0.72 5.97 -0.91
C GLN A 23 0.07 4.91 -0.02
N SER A 24 -0.24 5.27 1.22
CA SER A 24 -0.88 4.37 2.18
C SER A 24 -2.40 4.51 2.13
N PHE A 25 -3.11 3.43 2.42
CA PHE A 25 -4.56 3.35 2.46
C PHE A 25 -4.98 2.69 3.76
N ASP A 26 -5.92 3.33 4.45
CA ASP A 26 -6.59 2.77 5.61
C ASP A 26 -8.10 2.69 5.32
N CYS A 27 -8.62 1.47 5.27
CA CYS A 27 -9.95 1.18 4.80
C CYS A 27 -10.81 0.53 5.88
N ALA A 28 -12.05 0.99 5.97
CA ALA A 28 -13.11 0.36 6.77
C ALA A 28 -14.13 -0.28 5.83
N MET A 29 -14.22 -1.61 5.88
CA MET A 29 -15.15 -2.38 5.06
C MET A 29 -16.44 -2.65 5.84
N GLY A 30 -17.56 -2.47 5.14
CA GLY A 30 -18.89 -2.78 5.64
C GLY A 30 -19.24 -4.27 5.63
N PRO A 31 -20.51 -4.60 5.90
CA PRO A 31 -21.00 -5.97 5.84
C PRO A 31 -20.93 -6.53 4.41
N CYS A 32 -21.08 -7.84 4.26
CA CYS A 32 -21.16 -8.43 2.92
C CYS A 32 -22.47 -8.10 2.23
N VAL A 33 -22.38 -7.91 0.93
CA VAL A 33 -23.50 -7.56 0.05
C VAL A 33 -24.13 -8.81 -0.58
N THR A 34 -23.35 -9.88 -0.77
CA THR A 34 -23.76 -11.04 -1.58
C THR A 34 -23.84 -12.39 -0.85
N ALA A 35 -23.30 -12.50 0.36
CA ALA A 35 -23.17 -13.78 1.05
C ALA A 35 -23.62 -13.70 2.51
N THR A 36 -24.41 -14.68 2.96
CA THR A 36 -24.99 -14.79 4.31
C THR A 36 -24.04 -15.37 5.35
N ASP A 37 -22.95 -16.00 4.93
CA ASP A 37 -21.91 -16.58 5.79
C ASP A 37 -20.78 -15.59 6.13
N CYS A 38 -20.86 -14.37 5.62
CA CYS A 38 -19.97 -13.29 6.02
C CYS A 38 -20.34 -12.75 7.38
N ALA A 39 -19.39 -12.79 8.32
CA ALA A 39 -19.51 -12.06 9.56
C ALA A 39 -19.78 -10.55 9.27
N ASN A 40 -20.84 -10.01 9.87
CA ASN A 40 -21.19 -8.59 9.85
C ASN A 40 -20.30 -7.77 10.80
N ILE A 41 -18.99 -8.00 10.73
CA ILE A 41 -17.99 -7.30 11.52
C ILE A 41 -17.30 -6.31 10.59
N PRO A 42 -17.09 -5.05 11.00
CA PRO A 42 -16.27 -4.12 10.25
C PRO A 42 -14.86 -4.68 10.08
N HIS A 43 -14.41 -4.83 8.83
CA HIS A 43 -13.07 -5.31 8.54
C HIS A 43 -12.17 -4.13 8.20
N LYS A 44 -11.10 -3.97 8.98
CA LYS A 44 -10.06 -2.98 8.67
C LYS A 44 -9.06 -3.59 7.71
N VAL A 45 -8.74 -2.85 6.66
CA VAL A 45 -7.72 -3.22 5.67
C VAL A 45 -6.77 -2.05 5.51
N SER A 46 -5.48 -2.28 5.68
CA SER A 46 -4.47 -1.28 5.37
C SER A 46 -3.35 -1.84 4.52
N PHE A 47 -2.86 -1.02 3.60
CA PHE A 47 -1.81 -1.37 2.65
C PHE A 47 -1.18 -0.10 2.08
N ALA A 48 -0.03 -0.25 1.42
CA ALA A 48 0.62 0.86 0.72
C ALA A 48 0.99 0.47 -0.71
N ILE A 49 0.97 1.44 -1.61
CA ILE A 49 1.44 1.28 -2.99
C ILE A 49 2.61 2.22 -3.21
N ASP A 50 3.80 1.66 -3.45
CA ASP A 50 4.96 2.42 -3.90
C ASP A 50 4.99 2.46 -5.43
N ARG A 51 4.86 3.66 -6.01
CA ARG A 51 4.86 3.83 -7.47
C ARG A 51 6.19 3.40 -8.11
N ASN A 52 7.29 3.43 -7.37
CA ASN A 52 8.60 3.01 -7.87
C ASN A 52 8.67 1.51 -8.16
N GLN A 53 7.71 0.72 -7.66
CA GLN A 53 7.57 -0.71 -7.98
C GLN A 53 7.06 -0.95 -9.41
N PHE A 54 6.49 0.07 -10.06
CA PHE A 54 5.91 -0.01 -11.40
C PHE A 54 6.79 0.61 -12.48
N VAL A 55 7.93 1.19 -12.11
CA VAL A 55 8.88 1.78 -13.05
C VAL A 55 9.66 0.67 -13.75
N ASP A 56 9.78 0.79 -15.07
CA ASP A 56 10.56 -0.16 -15.87
C ASP A 56 12.03 -0.18 -15.45
N ALA A 57 12.67 -1.32 -15.68
CA ALA A 57 14.12 -1.42 -15.56
C ALA A 57 14.80 -0.43 -16.50
N VAL A 58 15.80 0.29 -15.98
CA VAL A 58 16.56 1.26 -16.79
C VAL A 58 17.69 0.52 -17.52
N ASP A 59 18.30 -0.46 -16.85
CA ASP A 59 19.29 -1.37 -17.41
C ASP A 59 18.70 -2.79 -17.54
N LYS A 60 19.05 -3.49 -18.61
CA LYS A 60 18.65 -4.90 -18.81
C LYS A 60 19.21 -5.86 -17.76
N ARG A 61 20.24 -5.42 -17.03
CA ARG A 61 20.86 -6.14 -15.92
C ARG A 61 20.20 -5.85 -14.59
N ASP A 62 19.27 -4.88 -14.53
CA ASP A 62 18.52 -4.63 -13.32
C ASP A 62 17.70 -5.88 -12.97
N PRO A 63 17.71 -6.34 -11.71
CA PRO A 63 16.87 -7.45 -11.30
C PRO A 63 15.39 -7.07 -11.51
N PRO A 64 14.53 -8.05 -11.86
CA PRO A 64 13.10 -7.80 -11.94
C PRO A 64 12.57 -7.20 -10.64
N ARG A 65 11.90 -6.04 -10.73
CA ARG A 65 11.29 -5.41 -9.56
C ARG A 65 10.12 -6.25 -9.07
N ARG A 66 10.15 -6.62 -7.79
CA ARG A 66 9.08 -7.38 -7.16
C ARG A 66 7.90 -6.44 -6.87
N LYS A 67 6.76 -6.68 -7.53
CA LYS A 67 5.51 -5.95 -7.30
C LYS A 67 4.76 -6.59 -6.14
N VAL A 68 5.19 -6.29 -4.92
CA VAL A 68 4.57 -6.84 -3.71
C VAL A 68 4.32 -5.72 -2.70
N THR A 69 3.13 -5.76 -2.11
CA THR A 69 2.74 -4.94 -0.97
C THR A 69 2.40 -5.81 0.22
N THR A 70 2.62 -5.28 1.41
CA THR A 70 2.15 -5.90 2.65
C THR A 70 0.76 -5.38 2.97
N VAL A 71 -0.20 -6.29 3.05
CA VAL A 71 -1.57 -6.01 3.47
C VAL A 71 -1.73 -6.43 4.92
N GLN A 72 -2.28 -5.52 5.73
CA GLN A 72 -2.74 -5.80 7.06
C GLN A 72 -4.27 -5.85 7.05
N THR A 73 -4.82 -6.93 7.56
CA THR A 73 -6.23 -7.03 7.96
C THR A 73 -6.31 -7.28 9.46
N ASP A 74 -7.44 -7.00 10.09
CA ASP A 74 -7.76 -7.17 11.52
C ASP A 74 -6.64 -7.80 12.39
N ALA A 75 -6.38 -9.11 12.23
CA ALA A 75 -5.31 -9.83 12.95
C ALA A 75 -4.27 -10.51 12.04
N ARG A 76 -4.29 -10.26 10.72
CA ARG A 76 -3.44 -10.97 9.75
C ARG A 76 -2.64 -10.02 8.89
N ARG A 77 -1.41 -10.41 8.60
CA ARG A 77 -0.54 -9.74 7.64
C ARG A 77 -0.15 -10.72 6.55
N PHE A 78 -0.24 -10.29 5.29
CA PHE A 78 0.14 -11.12 4.15
C PHE A 78 0.65 -10.26 3.00
N GLU A 79 1.36 -10.89 2.07
CA GLU A 79 1.83 -10.25 0.85
C GLU A 79 0.74 -10.33 -0.24
N ALA A 80 0.59 -9.26 -1.00
CA ALA A 80 -0.31 -9.17 -2.15
C ALA A 80 0.38 -8.47 -3.32
N GLU A 81 -0.16 -8.64 -4.53
CA GLU A 81 0.33 -7.93 -5.71
C GLU A 81 -0.43 -6.61 -5.85
N PRO A 82 0.23 -5.45 -5.72
CA PRO A 82 -0.42 -4.16 -5.90
C PRO A 82 -0.62 -3.88 -7.38
N PHE A 83 -1.66 -3.11 -7.71
CA PHE A 83 -1.87 -2.60 -9.06
C PHE A 83 -2.33 -1.14 -9.07
N ILE A 84 -2.05 -0.50 -10.21
CA ILE A 84 -2.52 0.82 -10.57
C ILE A 84 -3.23 0.67 -11.92
N LEU A 85 -4.52 1.01 -11.97
CA LEU A 85 -5.32 0.97 -13.19
C LEU A 85 -6.03 2.31 -13.39
N GLY A 86 -5.46 3.19 -14.20
CA GLY A 86 -5.89 4.59 -14.26
C GLY A 86 -5.78 5.23 -12.87
N ASP A 87 -6.90 5.73 -12.33
CA ASP A 87 -6.96 6.29 -10.98
C ASP A 87 -7.36 5.26 -9.90
N LEU A 88 -7.67 4.02 -10.31
CA LEU A 88 -7.93 2.94 -9.38
C LEU A 88 -6.63 2.46 -8.74
N ARG A 89 -6.72 2.14 -7.46
CA ARG A 89 -5.63 1.60 -6.65
C ARG A 89 -6.10 0.30 -6.02
N GLY A 90 -5.22 -0.65 -5.81
CA GLY A 90 -5.65 -1.89 -5.20
C GLY A 90 -4.58 -2.95 -5.15
N PHE A 91 -5.01 -4.15 -4.78
CA PHE A 91 -4.18 -5.33 -4.78
C PHE A 91 -4.98 -6.59 -5.14
N SER A 92 -4.27 -7.60 -5.61
CA SER A 92 -4.79 -8.95 -5.85
C SER A 92 -4.02 -9.98 -5.02
N VAL A 93 -4.69 -11.07 -4.66
CA VAL A 93 -4.10 -12.23 -4.00
C VAL A 93 -4.46 -13.47 -4.80
N ASP A 94 -3.54 -14.44 -4.83
CA ASP A 94 -3.70 -15.73 -5.52
C ASP A 94 -4.20 -15.56 -6.97
N ALA A 95 -3.46 -14.76 -7.75
CA ALA A 95 -3.77 -14.49 -9.16
C ALA A 95 -5.19 -13.94 -9.41
N GLY A 96 -5.68 -13.08 -8.50
CA GLY A 96 -6.98 -12.42 -8.66
C GLY A 96 -8.15 -13.14 -8.00
N ARG A 97 -7.91 -14.23 -7.26
CA ARG A 97 -8.95 -14.88 -6.45
C ARG A 97 -9.55 -13.90 -5.43
N VAL A 98 -8.70 -13.10 -4.81
CA VAL A 98 -9.13 -11.95 -4.01
C VAL A 98 -8.70 -10.68 -4.73
N MET A 99 -9.63 -9.75 -4.86
CA MET A 99 -9.37 -8.41 -5.37
C MET A 99 -9.86 -7.37 -4.38
N PHE A 100 -9.01 -6.37 -4.14
CA PHE A 100 -9.36 -5.17 -3.41
C PHE A 100 -9.11 -3.95 -4.30
N VAL A 101 -10.14 -3.15 -4.50
CA VAL A 101 -10.11 -1.98 -5.38
C VAL A 101 -10.53 -0.75 -4.58
N VAL A 102 -9.78 0.31 -4.68
CA VAL A 102 -10.05 1.64 -4.14
C VAL A 102 -10.25 2.61 -5.30
N GLN A 103 -11.40 3.24 -5.33
CA GLN A 103 -11.77 4.28 -6.28
C GLN A 103 -11.21 5.64 -5.85
N PRO A 104 -11.12 6.63 -6.75
CA PRO A 104 -10.51 7.93 -6.45
C PRO A 104 -11.27 8.73 -5.39
N ASN A 105 -12.58 8.47 -5.26
CA ASN A 105 -13.44 9.07 -4.24
C ASN A 105 -13.35 8.38 -2.87
N GLY A 106 -12.48 7.37 -2.71
CA GLY A 106 -12.33 6.59 -1.48
C GLY A 106 -13.23 5.36 -1.39
N ASN A 107 -14.19 5.17 -2.30
CA ASN A 107 -15.02 3.96 -2.29
C ASN A 107 -14.17 2.71 -2.51
N ALA A 108 -14.32 1.71 -1.64
CA ALA A 108 -13.61 0.46 -1.71
C ALA A 108 -14.52 -0.71 -2.07
N LEU A 109 -14.01 -1.67 -2.83
CA LEU A 109 -14.64 -2.94 -3.14
C LEU A 109 -13.66 -4.07 -2.81
N TYR A 110 -14.10 -4.99 -1.96
CA TYR A 110 -13.47 -6.29 -1.75
C TYR A 110 -14.28 -7.36 -2.44
N SER A 111 -13.61 -8.27 -3.13
CA SER A 111 -14.20 -9.45 -3.76
C SER A 111 -13.33 -10.67 -3.50
N ASP A 112 -13.91 -11.72 -2.93
CA ASP A 112 -13.33 -13.07 -2.85
C ASP A 112 -14.23 -14.00 -3.67
N ILE A 113 -13.75 -14.36 -4.86
CA ILE A 113 -14.56 -15.14 -5.82
C ILE A 113 -14.75 -16.58 -5.37
N ALA A 114 -13.80 -17.13 -4.59
CA ALA A 114 -13.85 -18.52 -4.15
C ALA A 114 -14.95 -18.73 -3.10
N ARG A 115 -15.22 -17.69 -2.28
CA ARG A 115 -16.30 -17.69 -1.29
C ARG A 115 -17.56 -16.96 -1.75
N GLY A 116 -17.51 -16.27 -2.89
CA GLY A 116 -18.61 -15.41 -3.34
C GLY A 116 -18.83 -14.16 -2.46
N HIS A 117 -17.85 -13.82 -1.63
CA HIS A 117 -17.94 -12.70 -0.69
C HIS A 117 -17.65 -11.39 -1.41
N LYS A 118 -18.57 -10.43 -1.32
CA LYS A 118 -18.35 -9.05 -1.76
C LYS A 118 -18.67 -8.07 -0.63
N ARG A 119 -17.79 -7.10 -0.42
CA ARG A 119 -17.97 -6.03 0.57
C ARG A 119 -17.65 -4.69 -0.08
N THR A 120 -18.37 -3.66 0.34
CA THR A 120 -18.03 -2.27 0.02
C THR A 120 -17.55 -1.55 1.27
N GLY A 121 -16.77 -0.51 1.10
CA GLY A 121 -16.19 0.24 2.21
C GLY A 121 -15.73 1.63 1.81
N GLN A 122 -15.05 2.28 2.73
CA GLN A 122 -14.41 3.57 2.52
C GLN A 122 -12.95 3.49 2.91
N CYS A 123 -12.09 4.08 2.10
CA CYS A 123 -10.66 4.22 2.35
C CYS A 123 -10.29 5.69 2.51
N LEU A 124 -9.38 5.93 3.44
CA LEU A 124 -8.65 7.19 3.55
C LEU A 124 -7.24 6.97 3.05
N VAL A 125 -6.75 7.93 2.26
CA VAL A 125 -5.33 7.96 1.89
C VAL A 125 -4.56 8.52 3.08
N THR A 126 -3.62 7.73 3.59
CA THR A 126 -2.72 8.12 4.68
C THR A 126 -1.32 8.41 4.14
N LYS A 127 -0.66 9.40 4.74
CA LYS A 127 0.66 9.90 4.31
C LYS A 127 1.76 8.87 4.58
#